data_AF-A0A645IEI4-F1
#
_entry.id   AF-A0A645IEI4-F1
#
_cell.length_a   1.000
_cell.length_b   1.000
_cell.length_c   1.000
_cell.angle_alpha   90.00
_cell.angle_beta   90.00
_cell.angle_gamma   90.00
#
_symmetry.space_group_name_H-M   'P 1'
#
loop_
_entity.id
_entity.type
_entity.pdbx_description
1 polymer ?
#
loop_
_entity_poly.entity_id
_entity_poly.type
_entity_poly.pdbx_seq_one_letter_code
_entity_poly.pdbx_strand_id
1 'polypeptide(L)'
;MRLTAIIDPEAFGYKTAVDIFLEVDPECEEAVIETFLKTREVSYIALGQGTKDLSIECRFQTNNDMHEFLRKKLPTIDGVTIRGYSLVPRIIRNIDEWMPRDDDFGVEENEEDI
;
A
#
# COMPACT_ATOMS: atom_id res chain seq x y z
N MET A 1 13.35 14.33 10.50
CA MET A 1 13.84 13.29 9.57
C MET A 1 13.63 11.92 10.21
N ARG A 2 12.94 11.00 9.54
CA ARG A 2 12.76 9.60 9.98
C ARG A 2 13.58 8.71 9.05
N LEU A 3 14.60 8.05 9.56
CA LEU A 3 15.39 7.08 8.78
C LEU A 3 14.76 5.69 8.94
N THR A 4 14.54 4.99 7.84
CA THR A 4 13.97 3.63 7.82
C THR A 4 14.79 2.80 6.85
N ALA A 5 15.19 1.59 7.25
CA ALA A 5 15.75 0.62 6.32
C ALA A 5 14.60 -0.07 5.59
N ILE A 6 14.62 -0.02 4.26
CA ILE A 6 13.64 -0.71 3.42
C ILE A 6 14.18 -2.10 3.09
N ILE A 7 13.34 -3.10 3.28
CA ILE A 7 13.64 -4.48 2.94
C ILE A 7 13.03 -4.77 1.57
N ASP A 8 13.84 -5.33 0.66
CA ASP A 8 13.35 -5.84 -0.62
C ASP A 8 12.37 -7.01 -0.39
N PRO A 9 11.08 -6.87 -0.73
CA PRO A 9 10.10 -7.94 -0.54
C PRO A 9 10.41 -9.18 -1.39
N GLU A 10 11.02 -9.03 -2.56
CA GLU A 10 11.35 -10.15 -3.45
C GLU A 10 12.40 -11.08 -2.84
N ALA A 11 13.36 -10.52 -2.10
CA ALA A 11 14.36 -11.28 -1.34
C ALA A 11 13.74 -12.22 -0.30
N PHE A 12 12.49 -11.94 0.13
CA PHE A 12 11.71 -12.76 1.06
C PHE A 12 10.58 -13.54 0.35
N GLY A 13 10.59 -13.58 -0.97
CA GLY A 13 9.64 -14.35 -1.78
C GLY A 13 8.28 -13.68 -2.00
N TYR A 14 8.08 -12.43 -1.59
CA TYR A 14 6.85 -11.67 -1.82
C TYR A 14 6.81 -11.14 -3.26
N LYS A 15 6.44 -12.02 -4.20
CA LYS A 15 6.47 -11.76 -5.65
C LYS A 15 5.15 -11.26 -6.21
N THR A 16 4.09 -11.24 -5.41
CA THR A 16 2.75 -10.87 -5.84
C THR A 16 2.28 -9.69 -5.02
N ALA A 17 2.00 -8.57 -5.68
CA ALA A 17 1.27 -7.45 -5.11
C ALA A 17 -0.14 -7.39 -5.71
N VAL A 18 -1.10 -6.93 -4.90
CA VAL A 18 -2.50 -6.78 -5.30
C VAL A 18 -3.03 -5.46 -4.75
N ASP A 19 -3.54 -4.62 -5.64
CA ASP A 19 -4.30 -3.45 -5.25
C ASP A 19 -5.76 -3.86 -5.04
N ILE A 20 -6.34 -3.44 -3.93
CA ILE A 20 -7.71 -3.78 -3.55
C ILE A 20 -8.46 -2.49 -3.28
N PHE A 21 -9.59 -2.33 -3.97
CA PHE A 21 -10.48 -1.18 -3.84
C PHE A 21 -11.68 -1.58 -2.99
N LEU A 22 -11.88 -0.84 -1.92
CA LEU A 22 -12.87 -1.10 -0.88
C LEU A 22 -13.78 0.11 -0.70
N GLU A 23 -15.00 -0.15 -0.24
CA GLU A 23 -15.80 0.84 0.47
C GLU A 23 -15.94 0.43 1.92
N VAL A 24 -15.90 1.40 2.82
CA VAL A 24 -16.02 1.17 4.27
C VAL A 24 -17.23 1.91 4.83
N ASP A 25 -17.98 1.24 5.71
CA ASP A 25 -19.04 1.88 6.47
C ASP A 25 -18.45 2.98 7.39
N PRO A 26 -18.95 4.23 7.33
CA PRO A 26 -18.48 5.30 8.20
C PRO A 26 -18.50 4.97 9.69
N GLU A 27 -19.46 4.15 10.15
CA GLU A 27 -19.54 3.75 11.56
C GLU A 27 -18.42 2.76 11.95
N CYS A 28 -17.78 2.11 10.98
CA CYS A 28 -16.73 1.11 11.17
C CYS A 28 -15.34 1.58 10.71
N GLU A 29 -15.21 2.77 10.11
CA GLU A 29 -13.99 3.24 9.43
C GLU A 29 -12.74 3.11 10.30
N GLU A 30 -12.76 3.66 11.52
CA GLU A 30 -11.61 3.64 12.43
C GLU A 30 -11.21 2.20 12.80
N ALA A 31 -12.18 1.33 13.10
CA ALA A 31 -11.94 -0.07 13.45
C ALA A 31 -11.38 -0.88 12.26
N VAL A 32 -11.87 -0.59 11.05
CA VAL A 32 -11.37 -1.22 9.81
C VAL A 32 -9.94 -0.78 9.52
N ILE A 33 -9.63 0.51 9.65
CA ILE A 33 -8.26 1.04 9.48
C ILE A 33 -7.32 0.39 10.50
N GLU A 34 -7.70 0.33 11.78
CA GLU A 34 -6.89 -0.34 12.80
C GLU A 34 -6.64 -1.81 12.49
N THR A 35 -7.64 -2.50 11.93
CA THR A 35 -7.52 -3.89 11.52
C THR A 35 -6.50 -4.03 10.39
N PHE A 36 -6.57 -3.17 9.37
CA PHE A 36 -5.62 -3.19 8.25
C PHE A 36 -4.21 -2.80 8.66
N LEU A 37 -4.02 -1.83 9.57
CA LEU A 37 -2.71 -1.47 10.12
C LEU A 37 -2.02 -2.62 10.87
N LYS A 38 -2.79 -3.58 11.39
CA LYS A 38 -2.30 -4.79 12.07
C LYS A 38 -2.23 -6.02 11.13
N THR A 39 -2.72 -5.88 9.89
CA THR A 39 -2.79 -6.98 8.92
C THR A 39 -1.49 -7.07 8.14
N ARG A 40 -0.72 -8.14 8.39
CA ARG A 40 0.63 -8.33 7.82
C ARG A 40 0.68 -8.23 6.29
N GLU A 41 -0.36 -8.69 5.60
CA GLU A 41 -0.41 -8.70 4.15
C GLU A 41 -0.52 -7.28 3.57
N VAL A 42 -1.05 -6.31 4.31
CA VAL A 42 -1.24 -4.92 3.88
C VAL A 42 0.09 -4.16 3.93
N SER A 43 0.61 -3.77 2.77
CA SER A 43 1.84 -2.96 2.62
C SER A 43 1.57 -1.45 2.51
N TYR A 44 0.36 -1.07 2.10
CA TYR A 44 -0.06 0.31 1.92
C TYR A 44 -1.57 0.43 2.15
N ILE A 45 -1.99 1.59 2.66
CA ILE A 45 -3.39 1.94 2.88
C ILE A 45 -3.60 3.43 2.62
N ALA A 46 -4.69 3.79 1.96
CA ALA A 46 -5.08 5.17 1.73
C ALA A 46 -6.60 5.36 1.70
N LEU A 47 -7.04 6.57 2.06
CA LEU A 47 -8.43 7.00 2.04
C LEU A 47 -8.75 7.75 0.74
N GLY A 48 -9.92 7.47 0.18
CA GLY A 48 -10.52 8.28 -0.88
C GLY A 48 -10.95 9.64 -0.35
N GLN A 49 -10.68 10.70 -1.12
CA GLN A 49 -11.04 12.05 -0.70
C GLN A 49 -12.56 12.27 -0.76
N GLY A 50 -13.18 12.47 0.42
CA GLY A 50 -14.59 12.83 0.51
C GLY A 50 -15.56 11.71 0.09
N THR A 51 -15.07 10.48 0.04
CA THR A 51 -15.86 9.28 -0.29
C THR A 51 -15.72 8.24 0.83
N LYS A 52 -16.44 7.12 0.70
CA LYS A 52 -16.28 5.95 1.56
C LYS A 52 -15.17 5.01 1.07
N ASP A 53 -14.41 5.43 0.06
CA ASP A 53 -13.48 4.56 -0.62
C ASP A 53 -12.20 4.42 0.20
N LEU A 54 -11.65 3.22 0.21
CA LEU A 54 -10.39 2.89 0.84
C LEU A 54 -9.61 1.99 -0.13
N SER A 55 -8.32 2.27 -0.31
CA SER A 55 -7.43 1.45 -1.11
C SER A 55 -6.35 0.83 -0.24
N ILE A 56 -6.05 -0.44 -0.51
CA ILE A 56 -4.91 -1.13 0.10
C ILE A 56 -4.08 -1.82 -0.97
N GLU A 57 -2.77 -1.80 -0.81
CA GLU A 57 -1.87 -2.73 -1.51
C GLU A 57 -1.56 -3.87 -0.55
N CYS A 58 -1.68 -5.11 -1.02
CA CYS A 58 -1.29 -6.30 -0.27
C CYS A 58 -0.18 -7.08 -0.97
N ARG A 59 0.68 -7.74 -0.19
CA ARG A 59 1.79 -8.58 -0.70
C ARG A 59 1.68 -10.03 -0.24
N PHE A 60 1.94 -10.94 -1.17
CA PHE A 60 1.84 -12.39 -0.96
C PHE A 60 3.06 -13.13 -1.51
N GLN A 61 3.43 -14.22 -0.84
CA GLN A 61 4.47 -15.13 -1.32
C GLN A 61 3.94 -16.11 -2.37
N THR A 62 2.68 -16.51 -2.24
CA THR A 62 2.05 -17.48 -3.15
C THR A 62 0.66 -17.03 -3.60
N ASN A 63 0.23 -17.52 -4.77
CA ASN A 63 -1.13 -17.32 -5.27
C ASN A 63 -2.19 -17.91 -4.34
N ASN A 64 -1.85 -18.97 -3.59
CA ASN A 64 -2.78 -19.58 -2.65
C ASN A 64 -3.03 -18.66 -1.45
N ASP A 65 -1.98 -18.06 -0.88
CA ASP A 65 -2.13 -17.10 0.23
C ASP A 65 -2.96 -15.89 -0.18
N MET A 66 -2.71 -15.38 -1.39
CA MET A 66 -3.52 -14.32 -1.99
C MET A 66 -4.98 -14.72 -2.14
N HIS A 67 -5.26 -15.92 -2.69
CA HIS A 67 -6.62 -16.41 -2.85
C HIS A 67 -7.34 -16.57 -1.51
N GLU A 68 -6.68 -17.15 -0.50
CA GLU A 68 -7.21 -17.29 0.85
C GLU A 68 -7.51 -15.92 1.48
N PHE A 69 -6.61 -14.95 1.34
CA PHE A 69 -6.82 -13.60 1.83
C PHE A 69 -8.05 -12.95 1.18
N LEU A 70 -8.08 -12.89 -0.15
CA LEU A 70 -9.13 -12.21 -0.90
C LEU A 70 -10.51 -12.85 -0.73
N ARG A 71 -10.58 -14.18 -0.63
CA ARG A 71 -11.85 -14.93 -0.64
C ARG A 71 -12.34 -15.32 0.73
N LYS A 72 -11.49 -15.38 1.74
CA LYS A 72 -11.86 -15.86 3.08
C LYS A 72 -11.58 -14.86 4.19
N LYS A 73 -10.44 -14.16 4.19
CA LYS A 73 -10.09 -13.25 5.28
C LYS A 73 -10.67 -11.85 5.10
N LEU A 74 -10.49 -11.27 3.92
CA LEU A 74 -10.93 -9.91 3.63
C LEU A 74 -12.46 -9.74 3.75
N PRO A 75 -13.31 -10.67 3.25
CA PRO A 75 -14.76 -10.53 3.37
C PRO A 75 -15.30 -10.69 4.80
N THR A 76 -14.48 -11.16 5.75
CA THR A 76 -14.91 -11.32 7.16
C THR A 76 -14.69 -10.06 8.00
N ILE A 77 -14.16 -8.99 7.41
CA ILE A 77 -13.98 -7.71 8.10
C ILE A 77 -15.30 -6.95 8.04
N ASP A 78 -15.93 -6.76 9.19
CA ASP A 78 -17.19 -6.05 9.30
C ASP A 78 -17.07 -4.61 8.78
N GLY A 79 -18.10 -4.15 8.06
CA GLY A 79 -18.13 -2.81 7.46
C GLY A 79 -17.32 -2.66 6.17
N VAL A 80 -16.68 -3.73 5.65
CA VAL A 80 -15.90 -3.69 4.39
C VAL A 80 -16.71 -4.26 3.22
N THR A 81 -16.77 -3.51 2.12
CA THR A 81 -17.28 -3.97 0.83
C THR A 81 -16.18 -3.95 -0.23
N ILE A 82 -15.88 -5.10 -0.83
CA ILE A 82 -14.88 -5.19 -1.90
C ILE A 82 -15.49 -4.71 -3.22
N ARG A 83 -14.90 -3.68 -3.83
CA ARG A 83 -15.31 -3.14 -5.14
C ARG A 83 -14.55 -3.76 -6.31
N GLY A 84 -13.31 -4.14 -6.09
CA GLY A 84 -12.48 -4.81 -7.09
C GLY A 84 -11.06 -4.98 -6.60
N TYR A 85 -10.25 -5.64 -7.42
CA TYR A 85 -8.81 -5.75 -7.19
C TYR A 85 -8.08 -5.88 -8.52
N SER A 86 -6.82 -5.48 -8.53
CA SER A 86 -5.90 -5.60 -9.66
C SER A 86 -4.64 -6.33 -9.23
N LEU A 87 -4.24 -7.35 -9.98
CA LEU A 87 -2.92 -7.95 -9.80
C LEU A 87 -1.86 -6.97 -10.29
N VAL A 88 -0.81 -6.80 -9.50
CA VAL A 88 0.33 -5.93 -9.81
C VAL A 88 1.53 -6.84 -10.09
N PRO A 89 1.75 -7.25 -11.35
CA PRO A 89 2.84 -8.18 -11.69
C PRO A 89 4.22 -7.53 -11.63
N ARG A 90 4.28 -6.18 -11.68
CA ARG A 90 5.51 -5.41 -11.59
C ARG A 90 5.23 -4.01 -11.08
N ILE A 91 5.96 -3.60 -10.05
CA ILE A 91 5.96 -2.23 -9.54
C ILE A 91 7.09 -1.47 -10.27
N ILE A 92 6.76 -0.29 -10.80
CA ILE A 92 7.73 0.55 -11.54
C ILE A 92 8.46 1.52 -10.60
N ARG A 93 7.78 2.00 -9.56
CA ARG A 93 8.30 2.86 -8.50
C ARG A 93 7.44 2.71 -7.25
N ASN A 94 8.06 2.70 -6.08
CA ASN A 94 7.40 2.67 -4.78
C ASN A 94 7.54 4.01 -4.03
N ILE A 95 6.80 4.20 -2.93
CA ILE A 95 6.78 5.45 -2.16
C ILE A 95 8.12 5.75 -1.50
N ASP A 96 8.89 4.71 -1.14
CA ASP A 96 10.23 4.85 -0.56
C ASP A 96 11.29 5.33 -1.57
N GLU A 97 10.95 5.33 -2.87
CA GLU A 97 11.80 5.86 -3.94
C GLU A 97 11.43 7.30 -4.33
N TRP A 98 10.40 7.90 -3.71
CA TRP A 98 10.02 9.28 -4.00
C TRP A 98 10.90 10.27 -3.23
N MET A 99 11.36 11.31 -3.91
CA MET A 99 12.10 12.44 -3.33
C MET A 99 11.53 13.78 -3.84
N PRO A 100 11.57 14.84 -3.02
CA PRO A 100 11.38 16.22 -3.48
C PRO A 100 12.37 16.59 -4.60
N ARG A 101 12.14 17.73 -5.26
CA ARG A 101 13.09 18.25 -6.25
C ARG A 101 14.35 18.76 -5.55
N ASP A 102 15.47 18.80 -6.25
CA ASP A 102 16.74 19.30 -5.70
C ASP A 102 16.62 20.75 -5.18
N ASP A 103 15.90 21.60 -5.90
CA ASP A 103 15.61 22.99 -5.50
C ASP A 103 14.81 23.09 -4.19
N ASP A 104 13.97 22.10 -3.86
CA ASP A 104 13.20 22.08 -2.62
C ASP A 104 14.11 21.89 -1.38
N PHE A 105 15.36 21.44 -1.59
CA PHE A 105 16.38 21.34 -0.55
C PHE A 105 17.22 22.62 -0.39
N GLY A 106 17.00 23.64 -1.22
CA GLY A 106 17.72 24.91 -1.16
C GLY A 106 19.19 24.80 -1.56
N VAL A 107 19.53 23.84 -2.42
CA VAL A 107 20.88 23.73 -3.01
C VAL A 107 20.95 24.67 -4.21
N GLU A 108 21.65 25.80 -4.07
CA GLU A 108 22.01 26.62 -5.23
C GLU A 108 23.02 25.82 -6.07
N GLU A 109 22.70 25.53 -7.34
CA GLU A 109 23.67 24.99 -8.29
C GLU A 109 24.80 26.01 -8.45
N ASN A 110 25.97 25.74 -7.84
CA ASN A 110 27.17 26.48 -8.19
C ASN A 110 27.57 26.07 -9.61
N GLU A 111 27.38 26.96 -10.58
CA GLU A 111 27.83 26.85 -11.99
C GLU A 111 29.38 26.82 -12.14
N GLU A 112 30.13 26.30 -11.18
CA GLU A 112 31.59 26.18 -11.24
C GLU A 112 32.01 24.71 -11.33
N ASP A 113 31.72 24.06 -12.46
CA ASP A 113 32.48 22.90 -12.93
C ASP A 113 32.24 22.72 -14.45
N ILE A 114 32.78 23.66 -15.25
CA ILE A 114 33.06 23.48 -16.69
C ILE A 114 34.57 23.50 -16.88
#